data_AF-A0A7Y0MW18-F1
#
_entry.id   AF-A0A7Y0MW18-F1
#
_cell.length_a   1.000
_cell.length_b   1.000
_cell.length_c   1.000
_cell.angle_alpha   90.00
_cell.angle_beta   90.00
_cell.angle_gamma   90.00
#
_symmetry.space_group_name_H-M   'P 1'
#
loop_
_entity.id
_entity.type
_entity.pdbx_description
1 polymer ?
#
loop_
_entity_poly.entity_id
_entity_poly.type
_entity_poly.pdbx_seq_one_letter_code
_entity_poly.pdbx_strand_id
1 'polypeptide(L)' 'MDKLLASALEIKQRTMVTGFFARNGFKIAMTDFDDVTFEREGVQVNVHFDLQSNAESASVLSHEASIIPS' A
#
# COMPACT_ATOMS: atom_id res chain seq x y z
N MET A 1 -5.37 11.52 -1.85
CA MET A 1 -4.84 10.18 -1.50
C MET A 1 -5.97 9.18 -1.31
N ASP A 2 -7.06 9.62 -0.69
CA ASP A 2 -8.23 8.81 -0.31
C ASP A 2 -8.88 8.05 -1.46
N LYS A 3 -9.01 8.69 -2.63
CA LYS A 3 -9.54 8.03 -3.84
C LYS A 3 -8.68 6.86 -4.32
N LEU A 4 -7.35 6.96 -4.19
CA LEU A 4 -6.42 5.91 -4.58
C LEU A 4 -6.59 4.68 -3.68
N LEU A 5 -6.68 4.92 -2.36
CA LEU A 5 -6.91 3.88 -1.35
C LEU A 5 -8.27 3.20 -1.55
N ALA A 6 -9.35 3.99 -1.71
CA ALA A 6 -10.67 3.45 -1.98
C ALA A 6 -10.73 2.60 -3.26
N SER A 7 -10.05 3.04 -4.33
CA SER A 7 -9.99 2.27 -5.59
C SER A 7 -9.23 0.96 -5.42
N ALA A 8 -8.16 0.92 -4.62
CA ALA A 8 -7.44 -0.31 -4.33
C ALA A 8 -8.33 -1.33 -3.59
N LEU A 9 -9.11 -0.86 -2.61
CA LEU A 9 -10.06 -1.69 -1.86
C LEU A 9 -11.24 -2.17 -2.70
N GLU A 10 -11.67 -1.38 -3.70
CA GLU A 10 -12.71 -1.79 -4.64
C GLU A 10 -12.21 -2.87 -5.62
N ILE A 11 -10.97 -2.75 -6.10
CA ILE A 11 -10.35 -3.73 -7.02
C ILE A 11 -10.14 -5.09 -6.32
N LYS A 12 -9.83 -5.07 -5.02
CA LYS A 12 -9.56 -6.23 -4.16
C LYS A 12 -8.34 -7.07 -4.58
N GLN A 13 -8.39 -7.71 -5.74
CA GLN A 13 -7.43 -8.75 -6.14
C GLN A 13 -5.98 -8.24 -6.15
N ARG A 14 -5.09 -8.88 -5.37
CA ARG A 14 -3.68 -8.47 -5.19
C ARG A 14 -2.96 -8.11 -6.49
N THR A 15 -3.04 -8.97 -7.49
CA THR A 15 -2.40 -8.74 -8.80
C THR A 15 -2.95 -7.50 -9.52
N MET A 16 -4.23 -7.22 -9.37
CA MET A 16 -4.87 -6.05 -9.99
C MET A 16 -4.53 -4.78 -9.22
N VAL A 17 -4.48 -4.86 -7.89
CA VAL A 17 -4.07 -3.74 -7.01
C VAL A 17 -2.61 -3.36 -7.27
N THR A 18 -1.69 -4.33 -7.34
CA THR A 18 -0.27 -4.04 -7.66
C THR A 18 -0.12 -3.38 -9.03
N GLY A 19 -0.84 -3.87 -10.04
CA GLY A 19 -0.87 -3.25 -11.37
C GLY A 19 -1.48 -1.83 -11.35
N PHE A 20 -2.50 -1.60 -10.53
CA PHE A 20 -3.11 -0.28 -10.35
C PHE A 20 -2.12 0.72 -9.75
N PHE A 21 -1.40 0.34 -8.69
CA PHE A 21 -0.37 1.20 -8.09
C PHE A 21 0.78 1.49 -9.06
N ALA A 22 1.26 0.48 -9.80
CA ALA A 22 2.29 0.65 -10.82
C ALA A 22 1.89 1.65 -11.93
N ARG A 23 0.64 1.57 -12.42
CA ARG A 23 0.08 2.53 -13.39
C ARG A 23 -0.04 3.95 -12.85
N ASN A 24 -0.18 4.09 -11.53
CA ASN A 24 -0.19 5.38 -10.84
C ASN A 24 1.22 5.85 -10.44
N GLY A 25 2.28 5.20 -10.93
CA GLY A 25 3.67 5.62 -10.71
C GLY A 25 4.27 5.20 -9.37
N PHE A 26 3.59 4.32 -8.61
CA PHE A 26 4.17 3.73 -7.42
C PHE A 26 5.05 2.52 -7.75
N LYS A 27 6.08 2.30 -6.94
CA LYS A 27 6.93 1.11 -7.00
C LYS A 27 6.73 0.27 -5.75
N ILE A 28 6.94 -1.04 -5.83
CA ILE A 28 6.94 -1.89 -4.64
C ILE A 28 8.21 -1.58 -3.85
N ALA A 29 8.03 -1.10 -2.61
CA ALA A 29 9.11 -0.84 -1.67
C ALA A 29 9.39 -2.05 -0.78
N MET A 30 8.32 -2.71 -0.31
CA MET A 30 8.41 -3.88 0.56
C MET A 30 7.24 -4.81 0.34
N THR A 31 7.47 -6.10 0.51
CA THR A 31 6.43 -7.13 0.59
C THR A 31 6.63 -7.91 1.87
N ASP A 32 5.61 -7.95 2.72
CA ASP A 32 5.45 -8.94 3.77
C ASP A 32 4.32 -9.90 3.31
N PHE A 33 4.24 -11.12 3.85
CA PHE A 33 3.36 -12.20 3.33
C PHE A 33 2.02 -11.71 2.76
N ASP A 34 1.27 -11.03 3.61
CA ASP A 34 -0.08 -10.51 3.35
C ASP A 34 -0.08 -9.00 3.06
N ASP A 35 1.06 -8.31 3.13
CA ASP A 35 1.15 -6.85 2.99
C ASP A 35 2.05 -6.43 1.84
N VAL A 36 1.63 -5.40 1.09
CA VAL A 36 2.48 -4.76 0.08
C VAL A 36 2.58 -3.28 0.35
N THR A 37 3.82 -2.80 0.49
CA THR A 37 4.13 -1.38 0.62
C THR A 37 4.57 -0.82 -0.72
N PHE A 38 3.88 0.23 -1.16
CA PHE A 38 4.13 0.97 -2.38
C PHE A 38 4.72 2.34 -2.07
N GLU A 39 5.69 2.80 -2.85
CA GLU A 39 6.31 4.11 -2.66
C GLU A 39 6.26 4.96 -3.94
N ARG A 40 5.96 6.25 -3.77
CA ARG A 40 6.08 7.27 -4.81
C ARG A 40 6.45 8.62 -4.18
N GLU A 41 7.57 9.20 -4.63
CA GLU A 41 7.99 10.56 -4.21
C GLU A 41 8.05 10.74 -2.69
N GLY A 42 8.51 9.72 -1.95
CA GLY A 42 8.60 9.74 -0.48
C GLY A 42 7.29 9.43 0.26
N VAL A 43 6.18 9.22 -0.47
CA VAL A 43 4.91 8.75 0.10
C VAL A 43 4.86 7.24 0.03
N GLN A 44 4.68 6.59 1.19
CA GLN A 44 4.50 5.14 1.28
C GLN A 44 3.04 4.78 1.57
N VAL A 45 2.55 3.73 0.90
CA VAL A 45 1.21 3.20 1.06
C VAL A 45 1.33 1.71 1.36
N ASN A 46 0.84 1.29 2.51
CA ASN A 46 0.71 -0.11 2.84
C ASN A 46 -0.69 -0.61 2.47
N VAL A 47 -0.77 -1.77 1.84
CA VAL A 47 -2.01 -2.46 1.51
C VAL A 47 -1.96 -3.85 2.11
N HIS A 48 -2.94 -4.15 2.96
CA HIS A 48 -3.14 -5.45 3.58
C HIS A 48 -4.08 -6.31 2.75
N PHE A 49 -3.70 -7.56 2.53
CA PHE A 49 -4.45 -8.57 1.80
C PHE A 49 -4.88 -9.71 2.72
N ASP A 50 -6.12 -10.16 2.59
CA ASP A 50 -6.60 -11.33 3.32
C ASP A 50 -6.00 -12.65 2.76
N LEU A 51 -6.33 -13.77 3.41
CA LEU A 51 -5.93 -15.12 2.97
C LEU A 51 -6.45 -15.50 1.57
N GLN A 52 -7.43 -14.77 1.04
CA GLN A 52 -7.97 -14.94 -0.31
C GLN A 52 -7.30 -13.97 -1.31
N SER A 53 -6.25 -13.24 -0.89
CA SER A 53 -5.54 -12.23 -1.67
C SER A 53 -6.41 -11.04 -2.10
N ASN A 54 -7.42 -10.69 -1.31
CA ASN A 54 -8.22 -9.46 -1.47
C ASN A 54 -7.70 -8.35 -0.57
N ALA A 55 -7.58 -7.13 -1.10
CA ALA A 55 -7.24 -5.96 -0.32
C ALA A 55 -8.34 -5.68 0.72
N GLU A 56 -7.98 -5.78 1.99
CA GLU A 56 -8.88 -5.58 3.12
C GLU A 56 -8.72 -4.16 3.69
N SER A 57 -7.48 -3.66 3.76
CA SER A 57 -7.19 -2.31 4.22
C SER A 57 -6.02 -1.68 3.46
N ALA A 58 -6.01 -0.35 3.40
CA ALA A 58 -4.96 0.42 2.76
C ALA A 58 -4.72 1.71 3.54
N SER A 59 -3.46 2.00 3.87
CA SER A 59 -3.10 3.16 4.69
C SER A 59 -1.83 3.82 4.18
N VAL A 60 -1.71 5.13 4.41
CA VAL A 60 -0.48 5.87 4.14
C VAL A 60 0.44 5.70 5.34
N LEU A 61 1.64 5.16 5.12
CA LEU A 61 2.66 5.12 6.15
C LEU A 61 3.23 6.53 6.29
N SER A 62 2.92 7.17 7.40
CA SER A 62 3.60 8.41 7.78
C SER A 62 4.98 8.02 8.29
N HIS A 63 6.04 8.64 7.76
CA HIS A 63 7.34 8.65 8.43
C HIS A 63 7.21 9.53 9.67
N GLU A 64 6.50 9.05 10.70
CA GLU A 64 6.85 9.45 12.04
C GLU A 64 8.18 8.75 12.31
N ALA A 65 9.27 9.45 11.96
CA ALA A 65 10.55 9.18 12.56
C ALA A 65 10.28 9.20 14.06
N SER A 66 10.17 8.01 14.67
CA SER A 66 10.21 7.86 16.11
C SER A 66 11.61 8.28 16.50
N ILE A 67 11.77 9.59 16.70
CA ILE A 67 12.90 10.20 17.37
C ILE A 67 12.74 9.71 18.80
N ILE A 68 13.30 8.54 19.08
CA ILE A 68 13.46 8.05 20.45
C ILE A 68 14.42 9.06 21.08
N PRO A 69 14.00 9.91 22.05
CA PRO A 69 14.95 10.76 22.74
C PRO A 69 15.81 9.87 23.63
N SER A 70 17.13 9.99 23.45
CA SER A 70 18.18 9.35 24.24
C SER A 70 18.06 9.64 25.74
#